data_AF-A0A556ACY6-F1
#
_entry.id   AF-A0A556ACY6-F1
#
_cell.length_a   1.000
_cell.length_b   1.000
_cell.length_c   1.000
_cell.angle_alpha   90.00
_cell.angle_beta   90.00
_cell.angle_gamma   90.00
#
_symmetry.space_group_name_H-M   'P 1'
#
loop_
_entity.id
_entity.type
_entity.pdbx_description
1 polymer ?
#
loop_
_entity_poly.entity_id
_entity_poly.type
_entity_poly.pdbx_seq_one_letter_code
_entity_poly.pdbx_strand_id
1 'polypeptide(L)' 'MQRYRNLSGKSGVVAYAVGQDHLLVQFVDGAIYRYDASAPGAAHVARMQQLAQRGRGLATYISRHVGKNFADKLDTP' A
#
# COMPACT_ATOMS: atom_id res chain seq x y z
N MET A 1 3.49 10.57 -5.28
CA MET A 1 3.64 9.10 -5.10
C MET A 1 4.88 8.63 -5.83
N GLN A 2 5.62 7.68 -5.26
CA GLN A 2 6.77 7.02 -5.86
C GLN A 2 6.33 5.78 -6.65
N ARG A 3 6.85 5.61 -7.87
CA ARG A 3 6.51 4.47 -8.71
C ARG A 3 7.05 3.18 -8.10
N TYR A 4 6.19 2.18 -7.96
CA TYR A 4 6.58 0.90 -7.40
C TYR A 4 7.43 0.15 -8.42
N ARG A 5 8.61 -0.31 -8.01
CA ARG A 5 9.55 -1.00 -8.91
C ARG A 5 9.02 -2.32 -9.47
N ASN A 6 7.95 -2.87 -8.87
CA ASN A 6 7.32 -4.14 -9.24
C ASN A 6 8.36 -5.22 -9.60
N LEU A 7 9.35 -5.44 -8.73
CA LEU A 7 10.47 -6.36 -9.00
C LEU A 7 10.05 -7.83 -9.22
N SER A 8 8.79 -8.16 -8.88
CA SER A 8 8.22 -9.49 -9.11
C SER A 8 7.35 -9.59 -10.36
N GLY A 9 7.11 -8.49 -11.09
CA GLY A 9 6.29 -8.45 -12.31
C GLY A 9 4.79 -8.71 -12.13
N LYS A 10 4.37 -9.25 -10.97
CA LYS A 10 2.98 -9.64 -10.66
C LYS A 10 2.34 -8.84 -9.53
N SER A 11 2.93 -7.71 -9.10
CA SER A 11 2.28 -6.88 -8.07
C SER A 11 1.21 -6.01 -8.71
N GLY A 12 -0.01 -6.06 -8.15
CA GLY A 12 -1.09 -5.12 -8.50
C GLY A 12 -0.86 -3.68 -8.02
N VAL A 13 0.31 -3.38 -7.44
CA VAL A 13 0.68 -2.05 -6.94
C VAL A 13 1.50 -1.31 -8.01
N VAL A 14 1.05 -0.12 -8.38
CA VAL A 14 1.66 0.76 -9.38
C VAL A 14 2.55 1.81 -8.74
N ALA A 15 2.06 2.43 -7.66
CA ALA A 15 2.77 3.48 -6.95
C ALA A 15 2.42 3.44 -5.46
N TYR A 16 3.24 4.10 -4.66
CA TYR A 16 3.01 4.26 -3.22
C TYR A 16 3.47 5.64 -2.76
N ALA A 17 2.91 6.16 -1.67
CA ALA A 17 3.44 7.32 -0.97
C ALA A 17 3.49 7.04 0.52
N VAL A 18 4.66 7.23 1.11
CA VAL A 18 4.88 7.15 2.56
C VAL A 18 4.65 8.54 3.14
N GLY A 19 3.69 8.65 4.06
CA GLY A 19 3.51 9.81 4.94
C GLY A 19 4.00 9.51 6.36
N GLN A 20 3.87 10.46 7.28
CA GLN A 20 4.26 10.27 8.69
C GLN A 20 3.51 9.10 9.35
N ASP A 21 2.18 9.09 9.26
CA ASP A 21 1.32 8.08 9.91
C ASP A 21 0.46 7.28 8.92
N HIS A 22 0.76 7.38 7.63
CA HIS A 22 -0.01 6.72 6.60
C HIS A 22 0.84 6.23 5.43
N LEU A 23 0.30 5.27 4.70
CA LEU A 23 0.79 4.79 3.42
C LEU A 23 -0.35 4.85 2.41
N LEU A 24 -0.14 5.61 1.34
CA LEU A 24 -1.01 5.55 0.17
C LEU A 24 -0.45 4.52 -0.79
N VAL A 25 -1.31 3.66 -1.32
CA VAL A 25 -0.95 2.66 -2.32
C VAL A 25 -1.89 2.78 -3.49
N GLN A 26 -1.33 3.04 -4.67
CA GLN A 26 -2.07 3.05 -5.92
C GLN A 26 -1.99 1.68 -6.56
N PHE A 27 -3.15 1.13 -6.90
CA PHE A 27 -3.25 -0.15 -7.60
C PHE A 27 -3.39 0.05 -9.11
N VAL A 28 -3.28 -1.06 -9.85
CA VAL A 28 -3.43 -1.09 -11.32
C VAL A 28 -4.78 -0.58 -11.80
N ASP A 29 -5.82 -0.70 -10.97
CA ASP A 29 -7.17 -0.20 -11.26
C ASP A 29 -7.29 1.33 -11.12
N GLY A 30 -6.19 2.03 -10.85
CA GLY A 30 -6.16 3.49 -10.66
C GLY A 30 -6.55 3.94 -9.24
N ALA A 31 -7.31 3.12 -8.52
CA ALA A 31 -7.72 3.38 -7.14
C ALA A 31 -6.54 3.53 -6.19
N ILE A 32 -6.66 4.50 -5.28
CA ILE A 32 -5.67 4.79 -4.24
C ILE A 32 -6.25 4.36 -2.89
N TYR A 33 -5.54 3.49 -2.19
CA TYR A 33 -5.91 3.03 -0.86
C TYR A 33 -5.01 3.69 0.17
N ARG A 34 -5.64 4.28 1.18
CA ARG A 34 -4.99 4.87 2.34
C ARG A 34 -5.00 3.87 3.49
N TYR A 35 -3.80 3.58 3.98
CA TYR A 35 -3.57 2.76 5.16
C TYR A 35 -2.94 3.64 6.24
N ASP A 36 -3.49 3.64 7.44
CA ASP A 36 -2.98 4.45 8.55
C ASP A 36 -3.05 3.71 9.89
N ALA A 37 -2.73 4.42 10.97
CA ALA A 37 -2.75 3.88 12.31
C ALA A 37 -4.16 3.46 12.80
N SER A 38 -5.23 3.96 12.18
CA SER A 38 -6.61 3.59 12.52
C SER A 38 -7.01 2.28 11.85
N ALA A 39 -6.69 2.14 10.56
CA ALA A 39 -6.88 0.90 9.82
C ALA A 39 -5.79 0.77 8.76
N PRO A 40 -4.97 -0.30 8.79
CA PRO A 40 -5.04 -1.52 9.60
C PRO A 40 -4.33 -1.45 10.95
N GLY A 41 -3.70 -0.32 11.29
CA GLY A 41 -2.88 -0.18 12.49
C GLY A 41 -1.44 0.19 12.18
N ALA A 42 -0.79 0.95 13.07
CA ALA A 42 0.55 1.49 12.87
C ALA A 42 1.61 0.40 12.60
N ALA A 43 1.49 -0.77 13.25
CA ALA A 43 2.40 -1.89 13.04
C ALA A 43 2.37 -2.42 11.59
N HIS A 44 1.18 -2.53 11.01
CA HIS A 44 1.01 -2.94 9.63
C HIS A 44 1.50 -1.87 8.66
N VAL A 45 1.19 -0.59 8.92
CA VAL A 45 1.68 0.54 8.11
C VAL A 45 3.21 0.57 8.08
N ALA A 46 3.88 0.48 9.22
CA ALA A 46 5.34 0.45 9.28
C ALA A 46 5.92 -0.74 8.49
N ARG A 47 5.32 -1.94 8.61
CA ARG A 47 5.73 -3.11 7.84
C ARG A 47 5.55 -2.92 6.34
N MET A 48 4.43 -2.32 5.93
CA MET A 48 4.14 -2.02 4.54
C MET A 48 5.08 -0.96 3.96
N GLN A 49 5.42 0.08 4.71
CA GLN A 49 6.42 1.08 4.31
C GLN A 49 7.77 0.42 4.02
N GLN A 50 8.22 -0.52 4.88
CA GLN A 50 9.46 -1.27 4.63
C GLN A 50 9.39 -2.11 3.35
N LEU A 51 8.27 -2.82 3.11
CA LEU A 51 8.08 -3.60 1.88
C LEU A 51 8.00 -2.70 0.64
N ALA A 52 7.40 -1.53 0.78
CA ALA A 52 7.29 -0.52 -0.26
C ALA A 52 8.67 -0.03 -0.72
N GLN A 53 9.52 0.33 0.24
CA GLN A 53 10.90 0.75 0.01
C GLN A 53 11.75 -0.36 -0.61
N ARG A 54 11.55 -1.62 -0.18
CA ARG A 54 12.21 -2.79 -0.78
C ARG A 54 11.75 -3.08 -2.21
N GLY A 55 10.59 -2.56 -2.62
CA GLY A 55 10.02 -2.75 -3.95
C GLY A 55 9.56 -4.19 -4.24
N ARG A 56 9.36 -5.01 -3.19
CA ARG A 56 8.94 -6.41 -3.30
C ARG A 56 8.08 -6.84 -2.10
N GLY A 57 7.02 -7.60 -2.37
CA GLY A 57 6.20 -8.25 -1.34
C GLY A 57 5.08 -7.40 -0.72
N LEU A 58 4.96 -6.11 -1.07
CA LEU A 58 3.91 -5.23 -0.56
C LEU A 58 2.49 -5.76 -0.88
N ALA A 59 2.21 -6.06 -2.16
CA ALA A 59 0.90 -6.56 -2.58
C ALA A 59 0.50 -7.85 -1.84
N THR A 60 1.43 -8.81 -1.74
CA THR A 60 1.20 -10.08 -1.03
C THR A 60 0.94 -9.87 0.46
N TYR A 61 1.67 -8.96 1.09
CA TYR A 61 1.47 -8.63 2.51
C TYR A 61 0.11 -8.01 2.75
N ILE A 62 -0.29 -7.05 1.89
CA ILE A 62 -1.61 -6.43 1.95
C ILE A 62 -2.67 -7.53 1.83
N SER A 63 -2.65 -8.37 0.78
CA SER A 63 -3.67 -9.41 0.61
C SER A 63 -3.74 -10.44 1.76
N ARG A 64 -2.60 -10.76 2.41
CA ARG A 64 -2.54 -11.77 3.47
C ARG A 64 -2.86 -11.24 4.87
N HIS A 65 -2.42 -10.03 5.20
CA HIS A 65 -2.50 -9.49 6.56
C HIS A 65 -3.52 -8.36 6.70
N VAL A 66 -3.70 -7.55 5.65
CA VAL A 66 -4.55 -6.35 5.69
C VAL A 66 -5.90 -6.63 5.03
N GLY A 67 -5.90 -7.28 3.87
CA GLY A 67 -7.07 -7.54 3.06
C GLY A 67 -7.80 -6.25 2.72
N LYS A 68 -9.02 -6.12 3.24
CA LYS A 68 -9.91 -4.96 3.07
C LYS A 68 -9.82 -3.95 4.23
N ASN A 69 -8.85 -4.11 5.13
CA ASN A 69 -8.71 -3.27 6.31
C ASN A 69 -7.89 -2.01 5.99
N PHE A 70 -8.45 -1.13 5.18
CA PHE A 70 -7.90 0.17 4.82
C PHE A 70 -8.74 1.28 5.46
N ALA A 71 -8.11 2.41 5.76
CA ALA A 71 -8.80 3.56 6.35
C ALA A 71 -9.71 4.24 5.33
N ASP A 72 -9.20 4.45 4.12
CA ASP A 72 -9.93 5.13 3.06
C ASP A 72 -9.58 4.57 1.68
N LYS A 73 -10.56 4.55 0.80
CA LYS A 73 -10.35 4.34 -0.63
C LYS A 73 -10.62 5.68 -1.33
N LEU A 74 -9.56 6.31 -1.80
CA LEU A 74 -9.65 7.45 -2.70
C LEU A 74 -9.94 6.91 -4.10
N ASP A 75 -11.23 6.78 -4.40
CA ASP A 75 -11.73 6.58 -5.75
C ASP A 75 -11.74 7.96 -6.43
N THR A 76 -10.98 8.12 -7.51
CA THR A 76 -11.12 9.32 -8.35
C THR A 76 -12.41 9.20 -9.15
N PRO A 77 -13.30 10.21 -9.11
CA PRO A 77 -14.60 10.20 -9.78
C PRO A 77 -14.50 10.15 -11.30
#